data_AF-A0A2D9RII6-F1
#
_entry.id   AF-A0A2D9RII6-F1
#
_cell.length_a   1.000
_cell.length_b   1.000
_cell.length_c   1.000
_cell.angle_alpha   90.00
_cell.angle_beta   90.00
_cell.angle_gamma   90.00
#
_symmetry.space_group_name_H-M   'P 1'
#
loop_
_entity.id
_entity.type
_entity.pdbx_description
1 polymer ?
#
loop_
_entity_poly.entity_id
_entity_poly.type
_entity_poly.pdbx_seq_one_letter_code
_entity_poly.pdbx_strand_id
1 'polypeptide(L)'
;MYEAQRVVMLDGQGDQYTNIAYTGEINGVRLFCRYLDDNPIEAQLEIDFAFGKGAAATSNTQTYNYFVAVTRTNRAVITKEVYPIEVTFRPGETLTMREEAIGRITIPRADETISGANFEVLVGFELTPEQLEFNELGRRFLLQTR
;
A
#
# COMPACT_ATOMS: atom_id res chain seq x y z
N MET A 1 6.08 9.23 -4.00
CA MET A 1 4.93 8.85 -3.12
C MET A 1 3.84 8.15 -3.91
N TYR A 2 3.47 8.66 -5.10
CA TYR A 2 2.55 7.96 -6.00
C TYR A 2 3.08 6.59 -6.47
N GLU A 3 4.41 6.36 -6.49
CA GLU A 3 4.92 5.08 -6.96
C GLU A 3 4.53 3.91 -6.06
N ALA A 4 4.47 4.11 -4.73
CA ALA A 4 4.16 3.04 -3.79
C ALA A 4 2.64 2.79 -3.62
N GLN A 5 1.78 3.57 -4.26
CA GLN A 5 0.32 3.37 -4.20
C GLN A 5 -0.10 2.06 -4.89
N ARG A 6 0.69 1.57 -5.84
CA ARG A 6 0.40 0.37 -6.62
C ARG A 6 1.59 -0.56 -6.71
N VAL A 7 1.34 -1.85 -6.89
CA VAL A 7 2.34 -2.86 -7.21
C VAL A 7 1.90 -3.64 -8.44
N VAL A 8 2.85 -3.90 -9.34
CA VAL A 8 2.66 -4.75 -10.51
C VAL A 8 3.73 -5.83 -10.48
N MET A 9 3.29 -7.09 -10.50
CA MET A 9 4.15 -8.26 -10.52
C MET A 9 4.06 -8.90 -11.90
N LEU A 10 5.20 -9.02 -12.58
CA LEU A 10 5.33 -9.63 -13.90
C LEU A 10 5.92 -11.04 -13.77
N ASP A 11 5.67 -11.90 -14.75
CA ASP A 11 6.25 -13.25 -14.86
C ASP A 11 7.73 -13.28 -15.29
N GLY A 12 8.32 -12.12 -15.56
CA GLY A 12 9.70 -11.96 -16.01
C GLY A 12 9.93 -12.25 -17.50
N GLN A 13 8.89 -12.53 -18.29
CA GLN A 13 8.99 -12.81 -19.73
C GLN A 13 8.79 -11.56 -20.61
N GLY A 14 8.52 -10.40 -20.01
CA GLY A 14 8.32 -9.14 -20.70
C GLY A 14 7.55 -8.12 -19.86
N ASP A 15 7.19 -7.00 -20.47
CA ASP A 15 6.45 -5.90 -19.86
C ASP A 15 5.09 -5.64 -20.53
N GLN A 16 4.49 -6.67 -21.15
CA GLN A 16 3.15 -6.58 -21.75
C GLN A 16 2.05 -6.91 -20.74
N TYR A 17 0.80 -6.53 -21.07
CA TYR A 17 -0.37 -6.82 -20.22
C TYR A 17 -0.52 -8.32 -19.92
N THR A 18 -0.19 -9.17 -20.89
CA THR A 18 -0.25 -10.63 -20.74
C THR A 18 0.80 -11.19 -19.79
N ASN A 19 1.87 -10.45 -19.50
CA ASN A 19 2.93 -10.84 -18.56
C ASN A 19 2.60 -10.51 -17.10
N ILE A 20 1.47 -9.81 -16.85
CA ILE A 20 1.03 -9.50 -15.49
C ILE A 20 0.61 -10.79 -14.80
N ALA A 21 1.29 -11.09 -13.69
CA ALA A 21 0.90 -12.14 -12.77
C ALA A 21 -0.08 -11.58 -11.73
N TYR A 22 0.28 -10.48 -11.06
CA TYR A 22 -0.55 -9.89 -10.01
C TYR A 22 -0.46 -8.37 -9.99
N THR A 23 -1.52 -7.72 -9.53
CA THR A 23 -1.52 -6.29 -9.23
C THR A 23 -2.09 -6.03 -7.85
N GLY A 24 -1.73 -4.88 -7.28
CA GLY A 24 -2.33 -4.33 -6.07
C GLY A 24 -2.39 -2.82 -6.17
N GLU A 25 -3.46 -2.22 -5.65
CA GLU A 25 -3.66 -0.78 -5.60
C GLU A 25 -4.29 -0.40 -4.26
N ILE A 26 -3.76 0.67 -3.65
CA ILE A 26 -4.35 1.32 -2.50
C ILE A 26 -5.37 2.33 -3.02
N ASN A 27 -6.64 2.05 -2.79
CA ASN A 27 -7.76 2.86 -3.27
C ASN A 27 -8.13 3.97 -2.28
N GLY A 28 -7.90 3.75 -0.99
CA GLY A 28 -8.29 4.68 0.05
C GLY A 28 -7.53 4.45 1.34
N VAL A 29 -7.23 5.53 2.05
CA VAL A 29 -6.65 5.50 3.39
C VAL A 29 -7.44 6.48 4.24
N ARG A 30 -8.00 6.00 5.36
CA ARG A 30 -8.75 6.81 6.32
C ARG A 30 -8.05 6.74 7.68
N LEU A 31 -7.74 7.91 8.25
CA LEU A 31 -7.14 8.04 9.57
C LEU A 31 -8.19 8.57 10.56
N PHE A 32 -8.43 7.83 11.63
CA PHE A 32 -9.32 8.19 12.72
C PHE A 32 -8.50 8.45 13.97
N CYS A 33 -8.36 9.71 14.36
CA CYS A 33 -7.66 10.09 15.59
C CYS A 33 -8.65 10.12 16.77
N ARG A 34 -8.38 9.35 17.84
CA ARG A 34 -9.11 9.48 19.10
C ARG A 34 -8.31 10.37 20.05
N TYR A 35 -8.82 11.59 20.25
CA TYR A 35 -8.43 12.55 21.30
C TYR A 35 -7.00 13.12 21.19
N LEU A 36 -6.92 14.46 21.18
CA LEU A 36 -5.69 15.24 20.98
C LEU A 36 -5.02 15.70 22.28
N ASP A 37 -5.61 15.32 23.43
CA ASP A 37 -5.24 15.85 24.75
C ASP A 37 -4.30 14.93 25.55
N ASP A 38 -4.22 13.63 25.21
CA ASP A 38 -3.35 12.66 25.89
C ASP A 38 -2.07 12.37 25.08
N ASN A 39 -0.95 12.22 25.79
CA ASN A 39 0.32 11.73 25.25
C ASN A 39 0.45 10.21 25.48
N PRO A 40 0.70 9.37 24.45
CA PRO A 40 0.91 9.65 23.02
C PRO A 40 -0.38 9.67 22.17
N ILE A 41 -0.31 10.24 20.96
CA ILE A 41 -1.46 10.18 20.02
C ILE A 41 -1.70 8.73 19.59
N GLU A 42 -2.94 8.28 19.77
CA GLU A 42 -3.45 7.03 19.24
C GLU A 42 -4.35 7.31 18.03
N ALA A 43 -3.97 6.75 16.89
CA ALA A 43 -4.79 6.78 15.69
C ALA A 43 -5.13 5.37 15.22
N GLN A 44 -6.32 5.24 14.66
CA GLN A 44 -6.77 4.06 13.92
C GLN A 44 -6.69 4.35 12.43
N LEU A 45 -6.23 3.37 11.66
CA LEU A 45 -6.10 3.47 10.21
C LEU A 45 -6.99 2.42 9.54
N GLU A 46 -7.74 2.82 8.54
CA GLU A 46 -8.43 1.91 7.61
C GLU A 46 -7.84 2.10 6.22
N ILE A 47 -7.57 0.99 5.53
CA ILE A 47 -6.96 0.98 4.21
C ILE A 47 -7.79 0.11 3.28
N ASP A 48 -8.21 0.66 2.15
CA ASP A 48 -8.91 -0.06 1.10
C ASP A 48 -7.92 -0.47 0.01
N PHE A 49 -7.87 -1.77 -0.27
CA PHE A 49 -7.06 -2.36 -1.33
C PHE A 49 -7.91 -2.95 -2.44
N ALA A 50 -7.42 -2.84 -3.67
CA ALA A 50 -7.84 -3.63 -4.82
C ALA A 50 -6.69 -4.52 -5.27
N PHE A 51 -6.95 -5.82 -5.43
CA PHE A 51 -5.96 -6.78 -5.91
C PHE A 51 -6.44 -7.43 -7.21
N GLY A 52 -5.55 -7.50 -8.19
CA GLY A 52 -5.80 -8.11 -9.49
C GLY A 52 -4.98 -9.37 -9.69
N LYS A 53 -5.58 -10.38 -10.33
CA LYS A 53 -4.89 -11.58 -10.83
C LYS A 53 -4.84 -11.51 -12.35
N GLY A 54 -3.63 -11.41 -12.89
CA GLY A 54 -3.38 -11.35 -14.32
C GLY A 54 -3.29 -12.73 -14.97
N ALA A 55 -3.12 -12.74 -16.29
CA ALA A 55 -3.11 -13.97 -17.10
C ALA A 55 -1.87 -14.84 -16.85
N ALA A 56 -0.76 -14.24 -16.40
CA ALA A 56 0.47 -14.97 -16.10
C ALA A 56 0.54 -15.50 -14.65
N ALA A 57 -0.53 -15.34 -13.86
CA ALA A 57 -0.60 -15.85 -12.50
C ALA A 57 -0.53 -17.38 -12.48
N THR A 58 0.40 -17.94 -11.69
CA THR A 58 0.55 -19.39 -11.52
C THR A 58 -0.17 -19.93 -10.29
N SER A 59 -0.62 -19.04 -9.40
CA SER A 59 -1.33 -19.36 -8.16
C SER A 59 -2.59 -18.53 -8.01
N ASN A 60 -3.59 -19.07 -7.30
CA ASN A 60 -4.77 -18.30 -6.87
C ASN A 60 -4.55 -17.55 -5.56
N THR A 61 -3.39 -17.70 -4.92
CA THR A 61 -3.04 -16.97 -3.69
C THR A 61 -1.73 -16.24 -3.88
N GLN A 62 -1.69 -14.99 -3.45
CA GLN A 62 -0.52 -14.12 -3.48
C GLN A 62 -0.41 -13.34 -2.18
N THR A 63 0.79 -13.23 -1.63
CA THR A 63 1.08 -12.34 -0.51
C THR A 63 1.63 -11.00 -1.01
N TYR A 64 1.12 -9.92 -0.44
CA TYR A 64 1.55 -8.56 -0.70
C TYR A 64 2.10 -7.97 0.60
N ASN A 65 3.20 -7.23 0.52
CA ASN A 65 3.70 -6.48 1.67
C ASN A 65 3.34 -5.01 1.48
N TYR A 66 2.69 -4.41 2.47
CA TYR A 66 2.49 -2.97 2.54
C TYR A 66 3.15 -2.44 3.79
N PHE A 67 3.53 -1.17 3.77
CA PHE A 67 4.08 -0.49 4.92
C PHE A 67 3.15 0.61 5.39
N VAL A 68 3.24 0.88 6.69
CA VAL A 68 2.73 2.11 7.30
C VAL A 68 3.90 2.82 7.94
N ALA A 69 4.12 4.06 7.55
CA ALA A 69 5.20 4.89 8.06
C ALA A 69 4.62 6.15 8.70
N VAL A 70 5.14 6.50 9.87
CA VAL A 70 4.89 7.79 10.51
C VAL A 70 6.10 8.67 10.26
N THR A 71 5.89 9.81 9.63
CA THR A 71 6.92 10.80 9.37
C THR A 71 6.57 12.10 10.09
N ARG A 72 7.58 12.93 10.36
CA ARG A 72 7.34 14.35 10.64
C ARG A 72 7.21 15.07 9.30
N THR A 73 6.26 16.00 9.17
CA THR A 73 6.08 16.82 7.96
C THR A 73 7.43 17.36 7.48
N ASN A 74 7.80 17.04 6.23
CA ASN A 74 9.06 17.42 5.57
C ASN A 74 10.36 16.95 6.28
N ARG A 75 10.33 15.86 7.03
CA ARG A 75 11.49 15.34 7.79
C ARG A 75 11.64 13.82 7.66
N ALA A 76 12.54 13.25 8.46
CA ALA A 76 12.87 11.83 8.52
C ALA A 76 11.68 10.94 8.96
N VAL A 77 11.73 9.68 8.51
CA VAL A 77 10.84 8.60 8.98
C VAL A 77 11.09 8.37 10.47
N ILE A 78 10.02 8.38 11.27
CA ILE A 78 10.07 8.12 12.71
C ILE A 78 9.97 6.62 12.96
N THR A 79 8.93 6.01 12.39
CA THR A 79 8.70 4.58 12.41
C THR A 79 8.16 4.13 11.05
N LYS A 80 8.49 2.90 10.67
CA LYS A 80 7.96 2.21 9.50
C LYS A 80 7.76 0.75 9.89
N GLU A 81 6.55 0.27 9.75
CA GLU A 81 6.20 -1.14 9.93
C GLU A 81 5.72 -1.73 8.61
N VAL A 82 6.02 -3.00 8.37
CA VAL A 82 5.63 -3.74 7.17
C VAL A 82 4.68 -4.86 7.58
N TYR A 83 3.59 -4.98 6.85
CA TYR A 83 2.50 -5.92 7.10
C TYR A 83 2.27 -6.78 5.85
N PRO A 84 2.22 -8.12 6.00
CA PRO A 84 1.83 -9.01 4.91
C PRO A 84 0.30 -9.09 4.81
N ILE A 85 -0.22 -9.12 3.58
CA ILE A 85 -1.62 -9.44 3.26
C ILE A 85 -1.61 -10.65 2.33
N GLU A 86 -2.17 -11.76 2.78
CA GLU A 86 -2.44 -12.91 1.93
C GLU A 86 -3.78 -12.75 1.23
N VAL A 87 -3.77 -12.79 -0.10
CA VAL A 87 -4.95 -12.60 -0.94
C VAL A 87 -5.21 -13.86 -1.74
N THR A 88 -6.37 -14.47 -1.54
CA THR A 88 -6.85 -15.60 -2.34
C THR A 88 -7.97 -15.16 -3.27
N PHE A 89 -7.78 -15.41 -4.57
CA PHE A 89 -8.78 -15.22 -5.62
C PHE A 89 -9.62 -16.48 -5.76
N ARG A 90 -10.96 -16.34 -5.71
CA ARG A 90 -11.85 -17.48 -5.91
C ARG A 90 -11.78 -17.98 -7.37
N PRO A 91 -12.18 -19.23 -7.64
CA PRO A 91 -12.26 -19.73 -9.01
C PRO A 91 -13.09 -18.79 -9.90
N GLY A 92 -12.52 -18.34 -11.02
CA GLY A 92 -13.13 -17.39 -11.95
C GLY A 92 -13.00 -15.90 -11.56
N GLU A 93 -12.46 -15.59 -10.38
CA GLU A 93 -12.23 -14.22 -9.93
C GLU A 93 -10.84 -13.72 -10.37
N THR A 94 -10.82 -12.50 -10.90
CA THR A 94 -9.58 -11.79 -11.30
C THR A 94 -9.37 -10.48 -10.54
N LEU A 95 -10.32 -10.08 -9.70
CA LEU A 95 -10.28 -8.86 -8.91
C LEU A 95 -10.90 -9.15 -7.55
N THR A 96 -10.23 -8.79 -6.46
CA THR A 96 -10.79 -8.85 -5.11
C THR A 96 -10.45 -7.58 -4.35
N MET A 97 -11.38 -7.11 -3.52
CA MET A 97 -11.19 -5.96 -2.63
C MET A 97 -10.92 -6.44 -1.21
N ARG A 98 -10.07 -5.73 -0.47
CA ARG A 98 -9.83 -5.98 0.97
C ARG A 98 -9.76 -4.67 1.72
N GLU A 99 -10.28 -4.68 2.94
CA GLU A 99 -10.15 -3.59 3.89
C GLU A 99 -9.29 -4.09 5.04
N GLU A 100 -8.23 -3.35 5.38
CA GLU A 100 -7.40 -3.61 6.55
C GLU A 100 -7.56 -2.48 7.56
N ALA A 101 -7.68 -2.86 8.84
CA ALA A 101 -7.79 -1.92 9.94
C ALA A 101 -6.63 -2.10 10.92
N ILE A 102 -5.85 -1.04 11.12
CA ILE A 102 -4.79 -0.98 12.15
C ILE A 102 -5.34 -0.22 13.34
N GLY A 103 -5.59 -0.94 14.43
CA GLY A 103 -6.28 -0.40 15.60
C GLY A 103 -5.46 0.54 16.48
N ARG A 104 -4.13 0.58 16.33
CA ARG A 104 -3.26 1.44 17.15
C ARG A 104 -1.98 1.79 16.41
N ILE A 105 -1.90 3.03 15.93
CA ILE A 105 -0.66 3.67 15.52
C ILE A 105 -0.28 4.65 16.63
N THR A 106 0.89 4.46 17.22
CA THR A 106 1.42 5.35 18.25
C THR A 106 2.35 6.38 17.62
N ILE A 107 1.98 7.65 17.74
CA ILE A 107 2.82 8.76 17.26
C ILE A 107 3.56 9.35 18.48
N PRO A 108 4.89 9.17 18.59
CA PRO A 108 5.64 9.68 19.73
C PRO A 108 5.72 11.21 19.66
N ARG A 109 5.02 11.88 20.59
CA ARG A 109 5.11 13.31 20.82
C ARG A 109 6.10 13.57 21.95
N ALA A 110 6.98 14.54 21.75
CA ALA A 110 7.92 14.95 22.80
C ALA A 110 7.22 15.78 23.89
N ASP A 111 6.19 16.55 23.51
CA ASP A 111 5.36 17.34 24.41
C ASP A 111 3.98 17.65 23.78
N GLU A 112 3.04 18.13 24.61
CA GLU A 112 1.67 18.48 24.23
C GLU A 112 1.55 19.74 23.35
N THR A 113 2.60 20.55 23.25
CA THR A 113 2.63 21.74 22.39
C THR A 113 2.90 21.40 20.92
N ILE A 114 3.47 20.21 20.65
CA ILE A 114 3.65 19.70 19.29
C ILE A 114 2.31 19.19 18.75
N SER A 115 1.72 19.93 17.83
CA SER A 115 0.48 19.51 17.15
C SER A 115 0.63 18.17 16.43
N GLY A 116 -0.38 17.31 16.54
CA GLY A 116 -0.52 16.08 15.76
C GLY A 116 -0.53 16.32 14.24
N ALA A 117 -0.90 17.52 13.80
CA ALA A 117 -0.84 17.93 12.39
C ALA A 117 0.59 18.02 11.83
N ASN A 118 1.62 17.97 12.69
CA ASN A 118 3.03 17.95 12.26
C ASN A 118 3.52 16.55 11.87
N PHE A 119 2.64 15.56 11.89
CA PHE A 119 2.94 14.18 11.53
C PHE A 119 2.13 13.76 10.31
N GLU A 120 2.74 12.95 9.47
CA GLU A 120 2.08 12.34 8.31
C GLU A 120 2.14 10.83 8.45
N VAL A 121 1.03 10.17 8.12
CA VAL A 121 0.97 8.71 8.01
C VAL A 121 0.97 8.36 6.54
N LEU A 122 2.03 7.67 6.10
CA LEU A 122 2.20 7.23 4.72
C LEU A 122 1.92 5.73 4.64
N VAL A 123 1.12 5.33 3.66
CA VAL A 123 0.82 3.92 3.36
C VAL A 123 1.25 3.64 1.94
N GLY A 124 1.90 2.50 1.72
CA GLY A 124 2.35 2.08 0.39
C GLY A 124 2.71 0.61 0.34
N PHE A 125 2.81 0.03 -0.85
CA PHE A 125 3.39 -1.28 -1.03
C PHE A 125 4.91 -1.24 -0.80
N GLU A 126 5.45 -2.31 -0.24
CA GLU A 126 6.89 -2.55 -0.26
C GLU A 126 7.26 -3.05 -1.66
N LEU A 127 7.88 -2.17 -2.44
CA LEU A 127 8.28 -2.45 -3.81
C LEU A 127 9.72 -2.93 -3.89
N THR A 128 9.98 -3.89 -4.77
CA THR A 128 11.35 -4.17 -5.21
C THR A 128 11.87 -3.03 -6.09
N PRO A 129 13.20 -2.89 -6.28
CA PRO A 129 13.76 -1.86 -7.17
C PRO A 129 13.16 -1.90 -8.58
N GLU A 130 12.92 -3.09 -9.13
CA GLU A 130 12.35 -3.28 -10.46
C GLU A 130 10.89 -2.83 -10.53
N GLN A 131 10.12 -3.08 -9.47
CA GLN A 131 8.73 -2.64 -9.37
C GLN A 131 8.63 -1.11 -9.23
N LEU A 132 9.55 -0.52 -8.46
CA LEU A 132 9.66 0.93 -8.31
C LEU A 132 9.99 1.57 -9.67
N GLU A 133 11.02 1.09 -10.36
CA GLU A 133 11.40 1.56 -11.69
C GLU A 133 10.25 1.43 -12.70
N PHE A 134 9.50 0.32 -12.66
CA PHE A 134 8.30 0.14 -13.48
C PHE A 134 7.27 1.24 -13.24
N ASN A 135 7.05 1.62 -11.97
CA ASN A 135 6.11 2.67 -11.59
C ASN A 135 6.60 4.08 -11.94
N GLU A 136 7.88 4.39 -11.72
CA GLU A 136 8.51 5.69 -12.03
C GLU A 136 8.44 6.03 -13.51
N LEU A 137 8.61 5.02 -14.38
CA LEU A 137 8.51 5.20 -15.83
C LEU A 137 7.07 5.46 -16.31
N GLY A 138 6.10 5.53 -15.41
CA GLY A 138 4.70 5.82 -15.72
C GLY A 138 4.07 4.78 -16.64
N ARG A 139 4.66 3.57 -16.69
CA ARG A 139 4.19 2.50 -17.57
C ARG A 139 2.74 2.16 -17.22
N ARG A 140 1.88 2.32 -18.22
CA ARG A 140 0.46 1.99 -18.17
C ARG A 140 0.22 1.01 -19.30
N PHE A 141 -0.38 -0.13 -18.97
CA PHE A 141 -0.78 -1.08 -19.99
C PHE A 141 -1.92 -0.46 -20.79
N LEU A 142 -1.63 -0.08 -22.04
CA LEU A 142 -2.67 0.29 -22.99
C LEU A 142 -3.34 -1.02 -23.42
N LEU A 143 -4.66 -1.13 -23.20
CA LEU A 143 -5.46 -2.18 -23.82
C LEU A 143 -5.37 -1.97 -25.34
N GLN A 144 -4.56 -2.76 -26.03
CA GLN A 144 -4.64 -2.85 -27.48
C GLN A 144 -5.87 -3.70 -27.82
N THR A 145 -7.03 -3.05 -27.90
CA THR A 145 -8.22 -3.65 -28.49
C THR A 145 -7.94 -3.83 -29.98
N ARG A 146 -7.89 -5.08 -30.44
CA ARG A 146 -7.81 -5.41 -31.87
C ARG A 146 -9.19 -5.36 -32.50
#